data_AF-A0A402AHX1-F1
#
_entry.id   AF-A0A402AHX1-F1
#
_cell.length_a   1.000
_cell.length_b   1.000
_cell.length_c   1.000
_cell.angle_alpha   90.00
_cell.angle_beta   90.00
_cell.angle_gamma   90.00
#
_symmetry.space_group_name_H-M   'P 1'
#
loop_
_entity.id
_entity.type
_entity.pdbx_description
1 polymer ?
#
loop_
_entity_poly.entity_id
_entity_poly.type
_entity_poly.pdbx_seq_one_letter_code
_entity_poly.pdbx_strand_id
1 'polypeptide(L)'
;MNLAGKVQTAKIGNFFDGIEMVVVDKEVIKPAGGRPQYTCKVVRGWPGLQELRDMRKQGASAEELANYAVGIQLPQEDEVLDLIVMDITGKQGYQKLVCEVAATQIA
;
A
#
# COMPACT_ATOMS: atom_id res chain seq x y z
N MET A 1 -6.72 -2.12 13.12
CA MET A 1 -5.43 -2.73 13.52
C MET A 1 -4.34 -1.85 12.93
N ASN A 2 -3.31 -1.50 13.71
CA ASN A 2 -2.19 -0.70 13.20
C ASN A 2 -1.00 -1.63 12.90
N LEU A 3 -0.26 -1.31 11.86
CA LEU A 3 0.91 -2.06 11.41
C LEU A 3 2.03 -1.07 11.11
N ALA A 4 3.09 -1.11 11.92
CA ALA A 4 4.34 -0.41 11.63
C ALA A 4 5.16 -1.25 10.65
N GLY A 5 4.89 -1.07 9.36
CA GLY A 5 5.43 -1.89 8.28
C GLY A 5 6.68 -1.28 7.66
N LYS A 6 7.80 -2.01 7.69
CA LYS A 6 8.97 -1.67 6.87
C LYS A 6 8.74 -2.10 5.43
N VAL A 7 8.74 -1.17 4.49
CA VAL A 7 8.55 -1.44 3.07
C VAL A 7 9.72 -2.28 2.54
N GLN A 8 9.41 -3.37 1.85
CA GLN A 8 10.38 -4.13 1.05
C GLN A 8 10.23 -3.84 -0.44
N THR A 9 8.98 -3.77 -0.90
CA THR A 9 8.66 -3.48 -2.29
C THR A 9 7.37 -2.68 -2.34
N ALA A 10 7.24 -1.79 -3.33
CA ALA A 10 6.04 -1.03 -3.59
C ALA A 10 5.84 -0.85 -5.10
N LYS A 11 4.59 -0.89 -5.54
CA LYS A 11 4.20 -0.63 -6.94
C LYS A 11 2.77 -0.10 -6.98
N ILE A 12 2.42 0.63 -8.04
CA ILE A 12 1.01 0.92 -8.32
C ILE A 12 0.30 -0.39 -8.69
N GLY A 13 -0.88 -0.62 -8.11
CA GLY A 13 -1.70 -1.78 -8.43
C GLY A 13 -2.18 -1.74 -9.88
N ASN A 14 -2.28 -2.90 -10.51
CA ASN A 14 -2.63 -3.03 -11.94
C ASN A 14 -3.99 -2.39 -12.31
N PHE A 15 -4.86 -2.16 -11.32
CA PHE A 15 -6.19 -1.56 -11.50
C PHE A 15 -6.24 -0.06 -11.13
N PHE A 16 -5.08 0.57 -10.93
CA PHE A 16 -4.94 1.99 -10.58
C PHE A 16 -5.81 2.40 -9.38
N ASP A 17 -5.93 1.50 -8.41
CA ASP A 17 -6.83 1.64 -7.27
C ASP A 17 -6.11 1.59 -5.92
N GLY A 18 -4.78 1.67 -5.95
CA GLY A 18 -3.94 1.72 -4.78
C GLY A 18 -2.48 1.42 -5.08
N ILE A 19 -1.67 1.44 -4.02
CA ILE A 19 -0.29 0.95 -4.01
C ILE A 19 -0.29 -0.45 -3.42
N GLU A 20 0.28 -1.41 -4.15
CA GLU A 20 0.57 -2.74 -3.63
C GLU A 20 1.99 -2.76 -3.08
N MET A 21 2.14 -3.23 -1.85
CA MET A 21 3.43 -3.30 -1.18
C MET A 21 3.58 -4.57 -0.36
N VAL A 22 4.82 -4.98 -0.16
CA VAL A 22 5.16 -6.00 0.85
C VAL A 22 5.87 -5.28 1.98
N VAL A 23 5.37 -5.49 3.20
CA VAL A 23 5.95 -4.91 4.40
C VAL A 23 6.37 -6.00 5.39
N VAL A 24 7.45 -5.72 6.12
CA VAL A 24 7.87 -6.51 7.29
C VAL A 24 7.39 -5.78 8.54
N ASP A 25 6.59 -6.47 9.34
CA ASP A 25 6.17 -5.95 10.64
C ASP A 25 7.38 -5.82 11.57
N LYS A 26 7.63 -4.61 12.08
CA LYS A 26 8.77 -4.38 12.94
C LYS A 26 8.53 -4.74 14.41
N GLU A 27 7.28 -4.89 14.83
CA GLU A 27 6.89 -5.09 16.22
C GLU A 27 6.76 -6.58 16.56
N VAL A 28 6.39 -7.41 15.59
CA VAL A 28 6.19 -8.84 15.80
C VAL A 28 7.46 -9.64 15.49
N ILE A 29 7.96 -10.37 16.48
CA ILE A 29 9.04 -11.35 16.34
C ILE A 29 8.43 -12.74 16.47
N LYS A 30 8.54 -13.57 15.43
CA LYS A 30 8.13 -14.98 15.49
C LYS A 30 9.04 -15.75 16.45
N PRO A 31 8.58 -16.85 17.06
CA PRO A 31 9.39 -17.68 17.96
C PRO A 31 10.73 -18.16 17.38
N ALA A 32 10.83 -18.28 16.05
CA ALA A 32 12.05 -18.65 15.32
C ALA A 32 12.94 -17.45 14.92
N GLY A 33 12.69 -16.24 15.44
CA GLY A 33 13.46 -15.02 15.17
C GLY A 33 13.12 -14.29 13.86
N GLY A 34 12.22 -14.83 13.04
CA GLY A 34 11.74 -14.18 11.81
C GLY A 34 10.70 -13.10 12.09
N ARG A 35 10.62 -12.07 11.25
CA ARG A 35 9.55 -11.07 11.28
C ARG A 35 8.45 -11.43 10.26
N PRO A 36 7.16 -11.27 10.58
CA PRO A 36 6.12 -11.56 9.61
C PRO A 36 6.14 -10.55 8.46
N GLN A 37 5.89 -11.06 7.26
CA GLN A 37 5.71 -10.27 6.05
C GLN A 37 4.23 -10.25 5.70
N TYR A 38 3.76 -9.09 5.25
CA TYR A 38 2.38 -8.87 4.85
C TYR A 38 2.32 -8.23 3.49
N THR A 39 1.45 -8.74 2.62
CA THR A 39 1.07 -8.05 1.40
C THR A 39 0.00 -7.02 1.74
N CYS A 40 0.29 -5.75 1.51
CA CYS A 40 -0.61 -4.64 1.78
C CYS A 40 -1.06 -3.98 0.47
N LYS A 41 -2.30 -3.49 0.45
CA LYS A 41 -2.83 -2.60 -0.58
C LYS A 41 -3.22 -1.29 0.09
N VAL A 42 -2.43 -0.24 -0.11
CA VAL A 42 -2.78 1.10 0.34
C VAL A 42 -3.78 1.70 -0.64
N VAL A 43 -4.99 1.97 -0.17
CA VAL A 43 -6.10 2.51 -1.00
C VAL A 43 -6.43 3.97 -0.70
N ARG A 44 -5.86 4.51 0.39
CA ARG A 44 -6.10 5.85 0.94
C ARG A 44 -4.88 6.34 1.71
N GLY A 45 -4.82 7.65 1.95
CA GLY A 45 -3.78 8.29 2.78
C GLY A 45 -2.45 8.54 2.08
N TRP A 46 -2.32 8.20 0.79
CA TRP A 46 -1.11 8.45 0.01
C TRP A 46 -1.33 9.55 -1.03
N PRO A 47 -0.39 10.50 -1.20
CA PRO A 47 -0.49 11.55 -2.21
C PRO A 47 -0.68 11.01 -3.63
N GLY A 48 -1.60 11.61 -4.39
CA GLY A 48 -1.89 11.22 -5.79
C GLY A 48 -2.80 9.99 -5.95
N LEU A 49 -3.02 9.19 -4.90
CA LEU A 49 -3.92 8.03 -5.01
C LEU A 49 -5.39 8.42 -5.12
N GLN A 50 -5.79 9.51 -4.47
CA GLN A 50 -7.19 9.95 -4.49
C GLN A 50 -7.54 10.48 -5.89
N GLU A 51 -6.66 11.30 -6.45
CA GLU A 51 -6.75 11.85 -7.80
C GLU A 51 -6.77 10.73 -8.86
N LEU A 52 -5.85 9.75 -8.77
CA LEU A 52 -5.83 8.61 -9.68
C LEU A 52 -7.15 7.82 -9.65
N ARG A 53 -7.73 7.62 -8.47
CA ARG A 53 -9.03 6.96 -8.31
C ARG A 53 -10.17 7.78 -8.89
N ASP A 54 -10.14 9.09 -8.73
CA ASP A 54 -11.18 9.97 -9.24
C ASP A 54 -11.10 10.10 -10.78
N MET A 55 -9.90 10.16 -11.36
CA MET A 55 -9.70 10.04 -12.81
C MET A 55 -10.30 8.73 -13.35
N ARG A 56 -10.06 7.60 -12.67
CA ARG A 56 -10.64 6.31 -13.06
C ARG A 56 -12.17 6.33 -13.00
N LYS A 57 -12.77 6.95 -11.97
CA LYS A 57 -14.23 7.09 -11.87
C LYS A 57 -14.82 7.99 -12.96
N GLN A 58 -14.07 9.01 -13.38
CA GLN A 58 -14.44 9.91 -14.46
C GLN A 58 -14.31 9.26 -15.85
N GLY A 59 -13.80 8.03 -15.94
CA GLY A 59 -13.68 7.29 -17.18
C GLY A 59 -12.40 7.58 -17.96
N ALA A 60 -11.34 8.06 -17.28
CA ALA A 60 -10.02 8.19 -17.90
C ALA A 60 -9.55 6.85 -18.48
N SER A 61 -8.88 6.92 -19.63
CA SER A 61 -8.32 5.77 -20.32
C SER A 61 -7.19 5.11 -19.50
N ALA A 62 -6.90 3.84 -19.82
CA ALA A 62 -5.81 3.13 -19.16
C ALA A 62 -4.44 3.81 -19.37
N GLU A 63 -4.24 4.47 -20.52
CA GLU A 63 -3.01 5.21 -20.82
C GLU A 63 -2.88 6.46 -19.96
N GLU A 64 -3.95 7.24 -19.80
CA GLU A 64 -3.96 8.42 -18.92
C GLU A 64 -3.70 8.05 -17.46
N LEU A 65 -4.32 6.97 -16.99
CA LEU A 65 -4.10 6.45 -15.64
C LEU A 65 -2.66 5.97 -15.45
N ALA A 66 -2.08 5.29 -16.45
CA ALA A 66 -0.68 4.86 -16.40
C ALA A 66 0.28 6.05 -16.37
N ASN A 67 0.05 7.07 -17.21
CA ASN A 67 0.86 8.28 -17.25
C ASN A 67 0.81 9.04 -15.92
N TYR A 68 -0.38 9.16 -15.31
CA TYR A 68 -0.52 9.77 -14.00
C TYR A 68 0.18 8.93 -12.91
N ALA A 69 0.00 7.61 -12.94
CA ALA A 69 0.57 6.68 -11.97
C ALA A 69 2.11 6.71 -11.93
N VAL A 70 2.78 6.96 -13.06
CA VAL A 70 4.25 7.14 -13.11
C VAL A 70 4.71 8.35 -12.30
N GLY A 71 3.88 9.38 -12.17
CA GLY A 71 4.18 10.57 -11.38
C GLY A 71 3.95 10.40 -9.87
N ILE A 72 3.30 9.32 -9.43
CA ILE A 72 3.08 9.06 -8.01
C ILE A 72 4.38 8.56 -7.40
N GLN A 73 4.94 9.33 -6.48
CA GLN A 73 6.09 8.90 -5.69
C GLN A 73 5.68 7.71 -4.84
N LEU A 74 6.30 6.56 -5.07
CA LEU A 74 6.07 5.35 -4.30
C LEU A 74 6.89 5.37 -3.00
N PRO A 75 6.44 4.67 -1.94
CA PRO A 75 7.25 4.50 -0.76
C PRO A 75 8.52 3.72 -1.09
N GLN A 76 9.62 4.12 -0.47
CA GLN A 76 10.95 3.56 -0.75
C GLN A 76 11.20 2.28 0.05
N GLU A 77 12.13 1.46 -0.43
CA GLU A 77 12.64 0.33 0.36
C GLU A 77 13.18 0.83 1.70
N ASP A 78 12.94 0.06 2.76
CA ASP A 78 13.29 0.36 4.15
C ASP A 78 12.53 1.52 4.83
N GLU A 79 11.68 2.25 4.10
CA GLU A 79 10.76 3.23 4.67
C GLU A 79 9.80 2.54 5.65
N VAL A 80 9.54 3.18 6.80
CA VAL A 80 8.61 2.67 7.80
C VAL A 80 7.32 3.46 7.70
N LEU A 81 6.23 2.77 7.40
CA LEU A 81 4.90 3.35 7.28
C LEU A 81 4.02 2.89 8.43
N ASP A 82 3.27 3.84 8.98
CA ASP A 82 2.17 3.56 9.89
C ASP A 82 0.93 3.24 9.07
N LEU A 83 0.57 1.95 9.02
CA LEU A 83 -0.54 1.47 8.23
C LEU A 83 -1.73 1.13 9.12
N ILE A 84 -2.89 1.71 8.80
CA ILE A 84 -4.18 1.36 9.40
C ILE A 84 -4.80 0.27 8.52
N VAL A 85 -4.81 -0.96 9.03
CA VAL A 85 -5.49 -2.09 8.38
C VAL A 85 -7.00 -1.89 8.51
N MET A 86 -7.65 -1.68 7.38
CA MET A 86 -9.09 -1.48 7.26
C MET A 86 -9.84 -2.78 7.01
N ASP A 87 -9.26 -3.68 6.21
CA ASP A 87 -9.87 -4.95 5.84
C ASP A 87 -8.79 -6.01 5.56
N ILE A 88 -9.14 -7.28 5.67
CA ILE A 88 -8.27 -8.42 5.38
C ILE A 88 -8.96 -9.24 4.31
N THR A 89 -8.42 -9.18 3.10
CA THR A 89 -8.99 -9.86 1.93
C THR A 89 -8.10 -11.02 1.49
N GLY A 90 -8.68 -12.13 1.03
CA GLY A 90 -7.88 -13.27 0.59
C GLY A 90 -8.67 -14.56 0.41
N LYS A 91 -8.14 -15.48 -0.39
CA LYS A 91 -8.63 -16.87 -0.49
C LYS A 91 -7.48 -17.80 -0.12
N GLN A 92 -7.78 -18.84 0.69
CA GLN A 92 -6.94 -20.01 0.96
C GLN A 92 -5.42 -19.72 1.03
N GLY A 93 -4.96 -19.13 2.14
CA GLY A 93 -3.53 -19.04 2.48
C GLY A 93 -2.81 -17.75 2.06
N TYR A 94 -3.37 -16.95 1.15
CA TYR A 94 -2.84 -15.63 0.80
C TYR A 94 -3.74 -14.54 1.40
N GLN A 95 -3.26 -13.86 2.44
CA GLN A 95 -3.94 -12.73 3.06
C GLN A 95 -3.34 -11.42 2.54
N LYS A 96 -4.20 -10.55 2.01
CA LYS A 96 -3.88 -9.19 1.57
C LYS A 96 -4.56 -8.19 2.50
N LEU A 97 -3.75 -7.39 3.18
CA LEU A 97 -4.23 -6.34 4.06
C LEU A 97 -4.63 -5.12 3.21
N VAL A 98 -5.86 -4.65 3.33
CA VAL A 98 -6.28 -3.37 2.75
C VAL A 98 -5.99 -2.30 3.78
N CYS A 99 -5.13 -1.35 3.42
CA CYS A 99 -4.57 -0.38 4.34
C CYS A 99 -4.89 1.05 3.92
N GLU A 100 -4.93 1.92 4.91
CA GLU A 100 -4.79 3.36 4.78
C GLU A 100 -3.47 3.76 5.43
N VAL A 101 -2.72 4.66 4.82
CA VAL A 101 -1.56 5.26 5.50
C VAL A 101 -2.12 6.21 6.56
N ALA A 102 -1.84 5.94 7.83
CA ALA A 102 -2.13 6.90 8.89
C ALA A 102 -1.46 8.20 8.46
N ALA A 103 -2.13 9.35 8.61
CA ALA A 103 -1.62 10.63 8.14
C ALA A 103 -0.27 10.97 8.83
N THR A 104 0.82 10.41 8.31
CA THR A 104 2.18 10.65 8.74
C THR A 104 2.61 11.88 7.97
N GLN A 105 2.88 12.94 8.71
CA GLN A 105 3.38 14.22 8.24
C GLN A 105 4.50 13.98 7.22
N ILE A 106 4.18 14.13 5.94
CA ILE A 106 5.19 14.33 4.92
C ILE A 106 5.68 15.76 5.17
N ALA A 107 6.81 15.88 5.86
CA ALA A 107 7.52 17.13 6.08
C ALA A 107 8.19 17.61 4.79
#